data_AF-A0A7S2KRS1-F1
#
_entry.id   AF-A0A7S2KRS1-F1
#
_cell.length_a   1.000
_cell.length_b   1.000
_cell.length_c   1.000
_cell.angle_alpha   90.00
_cell.angle_beta   90.00
_cell.angle_gamma   90.00
#
_symmetry.space_group_name_H-M   'P 1'
#
loop_
_entity.id
_entity.type
_entity.pdbx_description
1 polymer ?
#
loop_
_entity_poly.entity_id
_entity_poly.type
_entity_poly.pdbx_seq_one_letter_code
_entity_poly.pdbx_strand_id
1 'polypeptide(L)'
;QRDMSGILARLRMLCTDFGTNSSSNNIRSITSRQEFLDYKMVWAGSDAAVCHVGTGLHKVPLARLQEVFLSIGKKRVEINEVIRILGPFPNVKNMLQGNVKVSVGGGESVLTFTYSSMIDGTGKELSAAGSEQRKVDLKVLYAADQAIVCTTSIDDDGAVDYFESDNGASLLVFFREKDLDGELDALRVL
;
A
#
# COMPACT_ATOMS: atom_id res chain seq x y z
N GLN A 1 1.90 25.12 -3.98
CA GLN A 1 1.66 23.96 -4.86
C GLN A 1 2.84 23.02 -4.69
N ARG A 2 2.65 21.74 -4.32
CA ARG A 2 3.77 20.79 -4.27
C ARG A 2 4.26 20.58 -5.71
N ASP A 3 5.57 20.62 -5.94
CA ASP A 3 6.18 20.35 -7.25
C ASP A 3 6.02 18.87 -7.60
N MET A 4 4.89 18.55 -8.23
CA MET A 4 4.53 17.18 -8.58
C MET A 4 5.48 16.59 -9.61
N SER A 5 5.88 17.40 -10.61
CA SER A 5 6.90 17.04 -11.59
C SER A 5 8.22 16.66 -10.94
N GLY A 6 8.69 17.44 -9.96
CA GLY A 6 9.92 17.14 -9.24
C GLY A 6 9.83 15.88 -8.38
N ILE A 7 8.67 15.61 -7.76
CA ILE A 7 8.44 14.37 -6.99
C ILE A 7 8.46 13.14 -7.91
N LEU A 8 7.72 13.19 -9.03
CA LEU A 8 7.65 12.09 -9.98
C LEU A 8 9.01 11.81 -10.62
N ALA A 9 9.77 12.86 -10.97
CA ALA A 9 11.13 12.71 -11.48
C ALA A 9 12.06 12.01 -10.47
N ARG A 10 11.96 12.34 -9.17
CA ARG A 10 12.74 11.68 -8.11
C ARG A 10 12.33 10.22 -7.89
N LEU A 11 11.03 9.92 -7.91
CA LEU A 11 10.53 8.56 -7.81
C LEU A 11 10.96 7.72 -9.02
N ARG A 12 10.95 8.30 -10.22
CA ARG A 12 11.44 7.66 -11.44
C ARG A 12 12.92 7.30 -11.31
N MET A 13 13.78 8.24 -10.92
CA MET A 13 15.21 7.99 -10.68
C MET A 13 15.42 6.89 -9.63
N LEU A 14 14.63 6.89 -8.55
CA LEU A 14 14.70 5.83 -7.52
C LEU A 14 14.41 4.44 -8.13
N CYS A 15 13.39 4.34 -8.99
CA CYS A 15 12.99 3.07 -9.60
C CYS A 15 13.95 2.62 -10.71
N THR A 16 14.51 3.53 -11.51
CA THR A 16 15.39 3.18 -12.64
C THR A 16 16.84 2.97 -12.24
N ASP A 17 17.39 3.87 -11.42
CA ASP A 17 18.85 3.95 -11.21
C ASP A 17 19.30 3.06 -10.03
N PHE A 18 18.44 2.95 -9.01
CA PHE A 18 18.70 2.14 -7.82
C PHE A 18 17.99 0.78 -7.85
N GLY A 19 16.91 0.64 -8.62
CA GLY A 19 16.13 -0.61 -8.73
C GLY A 19 16.81 -1.70 -9.55
N THR A 20 17.61 -1.35 -10.55
CA THR A 20 18.18 -2.29 -11.53
C THR A 20 19.53 -2.89 -11.13
N ASN A 21 20.28 -2.23 -10.24
CA ASN A 21 21.70 -2.56 -9.97
C ASN A 21 21.99 -3.20 -8.61
N SER A 22 20.98 -3.48 -7.79
CA SER A 22 21.20 -4.03 -6.43
C SER A 22 20.39 -5.27 -6.18
N SER A 23 21.06 -6.42 -6.09
CA SER A 23 20.52 -7.72 -5.69
C SER A 23 19.88 -7.74 -4.29
N SER A 24 20.05 -6.66 -3.51
CA SER A 24 19.40 -6.43 -2.21
C SER A 24 18.01 -5.78 -2.30
N ASN A 25 17.63 -5.23 -3.45
CA ASN A 25 16.34 -4.53 -3.65
C ASN A 25 15.29 -5.51 -4.19
N ASN A 26 14.81 -6.41 -3.33
CA ASN A 26 13.88 -7.46 -3.73
C ASN A 26 12.72 -7.58 -2.74
N ILE A 27 11.50 -7.37 -3.23
CA ILE A 27 10.26 -7.54 -2.46
C ILE A 27 10.14 -8.93 -1.84
N ARG A 28 10.76 -9.96 -2.45
CA ARG A 28 10.81 -11.32 -1.86
C ARG A 28 11.50 -11.33 -0.51
N SER A 29 12.57 -10.56 -0.33
CA SER A 29 13.30 -10.48 0.94
C SER A 29 12.40 -9.94 2.06
N ILE A 30 11.61 -8.90 1.79
CA ILE A 30 10.61 -8.31 2.70
C ILE A 30 9.52 -9.34 3.02
N THR A 31 8.90 -9.95 2.01
CA THR A 31 7.80 -10.92 2.18
C THR A 31 8.24 -12.29 2.73
N SER A 32 9.53 -12.51 2.97
CA SER A 32 10.06 -13.75 3.54
C SER A 32 10.30 -13.69 5.06
N ARG A 33 10.28 -12.48 5.64
CA ARG A 33 10.56 -12.24 7.06
C ARG A 33 9.42 -12.74 7.94
N GLN A 34 9.76 -13.37 9.06
CA GLN A 34 8.74 -13.90 9.98
C GLN A 34 7.95 -12.79 10.67
N GLU A 35 8.64 -11.72 11.06
CA GLU A 35 8.06 -10.51 11.65
C GLU A 35 7.50 -9.59 10.56
N PHE A 36 6.54 -8.76 10.95
CA PHE A 36 6.04 -7.71 10.08
C PHE A 36 7.07 -6.60 9.89
N LEU A 37 7.15 -6.12 8.66
CA LEU A 37 7.65 -4.80 8.35
C LEU A 37 6.45 -3.91 7.99
N ASP A 38 6.20 -2.94 8.84
CA ASP A 38 5.24 -1.84 8.72
C ASP A 38 5.79 -0.69 7.88
N TYR A 39 4.93 -0.14 7.05
CA TYR A 39 5.22 0.99 6.21
C TYR A 39 4.04 1.96 6.24
N LYS A 40 4.33 3.26 6.26
CA LYS A 40 3.35 4.33 6.10
C LYS A 40 3.24 4.70 4.62
N MET A 41 2.02 4.78 4.11
CA MET A 41 1.76 5.30 2.77
C MET A 41 1.99 6.82 2.79
N VAL A 42 3.12 7.26 2.22
CA VAL A 42 3.48 8.69 2.21
C VAL A 42 2.93 9.42 0.99
N TRP A 43 2.56 8.67 -0.05
CA TRP A 43 1.97 9.23 -1.25
C TRP A 43 1.16 8.18 -2.03
N ALA A 44 0.04 8.62 -2.57
CA ALA A 44 -0.78 7.89 -3.54
C ALA A 44 -1.13 8.84 -4.66
N GLY A 45 -1.00 8.39 -5.91
CA GLY A 45 -1.23 9.23 -7.08
C GLY A 45 -2.70 9.57 -7.31
N SER A 46 -3.59 8.71 -6.83
CA SER A 46 -5.02 8.93 -6.91
C SER A 46 -5.75 8.24 -5.76
N ASP A 47 -6.94 8.75 -5.52
CA ASP A 47 -7.91 8.11 -4.64
C ASP A 47 -8.35 6.72 -5.15
N ALA A 48 -8.35 6.49 -6.47
CA ALA A 48 -8.59 5.17 -7.05
C ALA A 48 -7.48 4.17 -6.68
N ALA A 49 -6.21 4.59 -6.69
CA ALA A 49 -5.09 3.76 -6.27
C ALA A 49 -5.17 3.39 -4.78
N VAL A 50 -5.59 4.32 -3.93
CA VAL A 50 -5.87 4.03 -2.51
C VAL A 50 -7.00 3.00 -2.39
N CYS A 51 -8.13 3.23 -3.08
CA CYS A 51 -9.25 2.29 -3.08
C CYS A 51 -8.87 0.92 -3.63
N HIS A 52 -7.88 0.80 -4.52
CA HIS A 52 -7.42 -0.48 -5.05
C HIS A 52 -6.81 -1.37 -3.96
N VAL A 53 -6.07 -0.78 -3.01
CA VAL A 53 -5.44 -1.51 -1.90
C VAL A 53 -6.30 -1.56 -0.64
N GLY A 54 -7.08 -0.52 -0.38
CA GLY A 54 -7.86 -0.32 0.83
C GLY A 54 -9.37 -0.55 0.66
N THR A 55 -10.17 -0.30 1.69
CA THR A 55 -11.63 -0.50 1.69
C THR A 55 -12.39 0.54 0.85
N GLY A 56 -11.80 1.74 0.68
CA GLY A 56 -12.51 2.86 0.07
C GLY A 56 -13.57 3.51 0.96
N LEU A 57 -13.64 3.13 2.24
CA LEU A 57 -14.61 3.69 3.18
C LEU A 57 -14.38 5.18 3.47
N HIS A 58 -13.22 5.73 3.13
CA HIS A 58 -12.97 7.17 3.23
C HIS A 58 -13.79 8.00 2.23
N LYS A 59 -14.46 7.36 1.26
CA LYS A 59 -15.37 8.01 0.30
C LYS A 59 -16.77 8.24 0.86
N VAL A 60 -17.12 7.63 1.99
CA VAL A 60 -18.46 7.85 2.56
C VAL A 60 -18.58 9.31 3.03
N PRO A 61 -19.79 9.89 3.03
CA PRO A 61 -19.97 11.27 3.49
C PRO A 61 -19.38 11.49 4.87
N LEU A 62 -18.74 12.64 5.06
CA LEU A 62 -18.11 13.04 6.33
C LEU A 62 -16.92 12.19 6.78
N ALA A 63 -16.47 11.22 5.99
CA ALA A 63 -15.22 10.52 6.20
C ALA A 63 -14.07 11.19 5.45
N ARG A 64 -12.88 11.13 6.03
CA ARG A 64 -11.65 11.56 5.38
C ARG A 64 -10.53 10.62 5.77
N LEU A 65 -9.85 10.07 4.76
CA LEU A 65 -8.64 9.29 5.00
C LEU A 65 -7.59 10.17 5.69
N GLN A 66 -7.07 9.69 6.81
CA GLN A 66 -5.94 10.31 7.49
C GLN A 66 -4.67 9.64 7.03
N GLU A 67 -4.57 8.34 7.25
CA GLU A 67 -3.34 7.57 7.04
C GLU A 67 -3.66 6.14 6.59
N VAL A 68 -2.73 5.55 5.85
CA VAL A 68 -2.74 4.13 5.51
C VAL A 68 -1.41 3.53 5.88
N PHE A 69 -1.43 2.42 6.60
CA PHE A 69 -0.25 1.63 6.93
C PHE A 69 -0.35 0.25 6.30
N LEU A 70 0.80 -0.26 5.86
CA LEU A 70 0.98 -1.57 5.25
C LEU A 70 1.97 -2.36 6.08
N SER A 71 1.55 -3.48 6.64
CA SER A 71 2.42 -4.42 7.36
C SER A 71 2.58 -5.68 6.52
N ILE A 72 3.81 -6.01 6.13
CA ILE A 72 4.15 -7.18 5.31
C ILE A 72 5.08 -8.10 6.08
N GLY A 73 4.72 -9.39 6.13
CA GLY A 73 5.55 -10.45 6.69
C GLY A 73 5.46 -11.72 5.85
N LYS A 74 5.88 -12.85 6.42
CA LYS A 74 5.96 -14.13 5.73
C LYS A 74 4.57 -14.61 5.33
N LYS A 75 4.26 -14.45 4.04
CA LYS A 75 2.95 -14.78 3.46
C LYS A 75 1.77 -14.03 4.09
N ARG A 76 2.02 -13.01 4.92
CA ARG A 76 0.98 -12.25 5.63
C ARG A 76 1.04 -10.80 5.20
N VAL A 77 -0.13 -10.18 5.09
CA VAL A 77 -0.27 -8.75 4.86
C VAL A 77 -1.41 -8.19 5.70
N GLU A 78 -1.19 -6.99 6.23
CA GLU A 78 -2.20 -6.20 6.91
C GLU A 78 -2.18 -4.78 6.35
N ILE A 79 -3.36 -4.23 6.06
CA ILE A 79 -3.54 -2.82 5.74
C ILE A 79 -4.35 -2.19 6.87
N ASN A 80 -3.81 -1.17 7.51
CA ASN A 80 -4.53 -0.34 8.47
C ASN A 80 -4.93 0.98 7.80
N GLU A 81 -6.22 1.22 7.61
CA GLU A 81 -6.76 2.49 7.14
C GLU A 81 -7.32 3.28 8.32
N VAL A 82 -6.75 4.46 8.57
CA VAL A 82 -7.23 5.38 9.59
C VAL A 82 -8.09 6.44 8.92
N ILE A 83 -9.35 6.51 9.32
CA ILE A 83 -10.36 7.41 8.79
C ILE A 83 -10.80 8.38 9.87
N ARG A 84 -10.69 9.68 9.58
CA ARG A 84 -11.29 10.74 10.39
C ARG A 84 -12.75 10.89 10.00
N ILE A 85 -13.63 10.76 10.98
CA ILE A 85 -15.02 11.18 10.84
C ILE A 85 -15.12 12.66 11.24
N LEU A 86 -15.67 13.49 10.36
CA LEU A 86 -15.90 14.91 10.65
C LEU A 86 -16.91 15.04 11.80
N GLY A 87 -16.50 15.76 12.85
CA GLY A 87 -17.26 15.89 14.10
C GLY A 87 -16.39 15.57 15.33
N PRO A 88 -17.00 15.52 16.54
CA PRO A 88 -16.32 15.24 17.79
C PRO A 88 -16.09 13.74 18.02
N PHE A 89 -15.92 12.97 16.94
CA PHE A 89 -15.72 11.53 17.00
C PHE A 89 -14.22 11.20 16.95
N PRO A 90 -13.79 10.10 17.57
CA PRO A 90 -12.43 9.60 17.45
C PRO A 90 -12.14 9.13 16.01
N ASN A 91 -10.87 8.87 15.72
CA ASN A 91 -10.51 8.27 14.44
C ASN A 91 -10.87 6.79 14.46
N VAL A 92 -11.27 6.30 13.30
CA VAL A 92 -11.71 4.93 13.09
C VAL A 92 -10.63 4.20 12.32
N LYS A 93 -10.23 3.01 12.79
CA LYS A 93 -9.30 2.14 12.06
C LYS A 93 -10.04 0.94 11.47
N ASN A 94 -9.87 0.76 10.17
CA ASN A 94 -10.20 -0.50 9.51
C ASN A 94 -8.91 -1.28 9.26
N MET A 95 -8.93 -2.58 9.50
CA MET A 95 -7.79 -3.45 9.29
C MET A 95 -8.17 -4.54 8.28
N LEU A 96 -7.57 -4.54 7.09
CA LEU A 96 -7.68 -5.65 6.14
C LEU A 96 -6.54 -6.63 6.41
N GLN A 97 -6.86 -7.92 6.60
CA GLN A 97 -5.85 -8.95 6.84
C GLN A 97 -5.93 -10.03 5.75
N GLY A 98 -4.76 -10.57 5.39
CA GLY A 98 -4.71 -11.57 4.35
C GLY A 98 -3.33 -12.16 4.11
N ASN A 99 -3.21 -12.77 2.94
CA ASN A 99 -1.97 -13.37 2.49
C ASN A 99 -1.30 -12.55 1.40
N VAL A 100 0.03 -12.61 1.35
CA VAL A 100 0.85 -12.00 0.29
C VAL A 100 1.58 -13.06 -0.52
N LYS A 101 1.63 -12.89 -1.84
CA LYS A 101 2.42 -13.68 -2.78
C LYS A 101 3.20 -12.75 -3.70
N VAL A 102 4.39 -13.20 -4.10
CA VAL A 102 5.23 -12.52 -5.09
C VAL A 102 5.39 -13.43 -6.30
N SER A 103 4.92 -12.99 -7.45
CA SER A 103 5.27 -13.60 -8.75
C SER A 103 6.38 -12.77 -9.40
N VAL A 104 7.33 -13.46 -10.04
CA VAL A 104 8.39 -12.82 -10.82
C VAL A 104 8.43 -13.50 -12.19
N GLY A 105 8.35 -12.71 -13.25
CA GLY A 105 8.37 -13.19 -14.63
C GLY A 105 8.65 -12.03 -15.57
N GLY A 106 9.36 -12.28 -16.68
CA GLY A 106 9.62 -11.25 -17.70
C GLY A 106 10.41 -10.03 -17.23
N GLY A 107 11.10 -10.09 -16.08
CA GLY A 107 11.79 -8.94 -15.46
C GLY A 107 10.92 -8.13 -14.50
N GLU A 108 9.65 -8.49 -14.33
CA GLU A 108 8.71 -7.78 -13.47
C GLU A 108 8.42 -8.56 -12.19
N SER A 109 8.16 -7.84 -11.10
CA SER A 109 7.72 -8.41 -9.82
C SER A 109 6.32 -7.92 -9.50
N VAL A 110 5.38 -8.85 -9.34
CA VAL A 110 3.99 -8.53 -8.95
C VAL A 110 3.76 -9.02 -7.53
N LEU A 111 3.29 -8.11 -6.68
CA LEU A 111 2.87 -8.33 -5.32
C LEU A 111 1.36 -8.50 -5.28
N THR A 112 0.91 -9.70 -4.91
CA THR A 112 -0.50 -10.05 -4.80
C THR A 112 -0.90 -10.12 -3.34
N PHE A 113 -1.90 -9.33 -2.94
CA PHE A 113 -2.62 -9.48 -1.69
C PHE A 113 -3.91 -10.27 -1.91
N THR A 114 -4.26 -11.11 -0.95
CA THR A 114 -5.54 -11.80 -0.91
C THR A 114 -6.11 -11.64 0.49
N TYR A 115 -7.07 -10.72 0.62
CA TYR A 115 -7.69 -10.41 1.91
C TYR A 115 -8.70 -11.50 2.28
N SER A 116 -8.57 -12.00 3.50
CA SER A 116 -9.44 -13.03 4.08
C SER A 116 -10.36 -12.48 5.16
N SER A 117 -10.00 -11.37 5.79
CA SER A 117 -10.83 -10.72 6.79
C SER A 117 -10.63 -9.20 6.79
N MET A 118 -11.63 -8.51 7.33
CA MET A 118 -11.57 -7.09 7.66
C MET A 118 -12.08 -6.91 9.10
N ILE A 119 -11.35 -6.19 9.93
CA ILE A 119 -11.86 -5.66 11.19
C ILE A 119 -12.27 -4.22 10.93
N ASP A 120 -13.55 -3.91 11.13
CA ASP A 120 -14.04 -2.56 10.94
C ASP A 120 -13.82 -1.68 12.18
N GLY A 121 -14.14 -0.40 12.03
CA GLY A 121 -14.11 0.61 13.09
C GLY A 121 -14.89 0.34 14.38
N THR A 122 -15.72 -0.70 14.40
CA THR A 122 -16.47 -1.13 15.58
C THR A 122 -15.81 -2.31 16.29
N GLY A 123 -14.68 -2.79 15.77
CA GLY A 123 -14.01 -4.01 16.22
C GLY A 123 -14.67 -5.28 15.72
N LYS A 124 -15.66 -5.17 14.83
CA LYS A 124 -16.33 -6.33 14.25
C LYS A 124 -15.47 -6.92 13.14
N GLU A 125 -15.16 -8.21 13.27
CA GLU A 125 -14.49 -8.95 12.21
C GLU A 125 -15.51 -9.44 11.17
N LEU A 126 -15.20 -9.15 9.91
CA LEU A 126 -15.90 -9.60 8.72
C LEU A 126 -14.96 -10.53 7.96
N SER A 127 -15.18 -11.84 8.09
CA SER A 127 -14.42 -12.83 7.31
C SER A 127 -15.05 -13.02 5.94
N ALA A 128 -14.23 -13.09 4.89
CA ALA A 128 -14.69 -13.48 3.56
C ALA A 128 -15.05 -14.98 3.57
N ALA A 129 -16.32 -15.31 3.41
CA ALA A 129 -16.78 -16.69 3.29
C ALA A 129 -16.52 -17.20 1.85
N GLY A 130 -15.69 -18.24 1.69
CA GLY A 130 -15.53 -18.93 0.40
C GLY A 130 -14.84 -18.12 -0.70
N SER A 131 -15.51 -17.96 -1.86
CA SER A 131 -14.95 -17.47 -3.14
C SER A 131 -14.88 -15.94 -3.31
N GLU A 132 -15.28 -15.16 -2.30
CA GLU A 132 -15.31 -13.69 -2.36
C GLU A 132 -14.05 -13.02 -1.77
N GLN A 133 -12.93 -13.73 -1.73
CA GLN A 133 -11.66 -13.13 -1.28
C GLN A 133 -11.20 -12.06 -2.26
N ARG A 134 -11.08 -10.83 -1.76
CA ARG A 134 -10.59 -9.72 -2.57
C ARG A 134 -9.11 -9.91 -2.86
N LYS A 135 -8.78 -9.99 -4.15
CA LYS A 135 -7.41 -10.05 -4.65
C LYS A 135 -6.98 -8.67 -5.13
N VAL A 136 -5.77 -8.26 -4.76
CA VAL A 136 -5.17 -6.99 -5.18
C VAL A 136 -3.80 -7.31 -5.74
N ASP A 137 -3.57 -6.94 -6.99
CA ASP A 137 -2.28 -7.11 -7.66
C ASP A 137 -1.61 -5.75 -7.82
N LEU A 138 -0.32 -5.68 -7.49
CA LEU A 138 0.50 -4.47 -7.53
C LEU A 138 1.83 -4.79 -8.24
N LYS A 139 2.16 -4.06 -9.29
CA LYS A 139 3.48 -4.17 -9.92
C LYS A 139 4.49 -3.39 -9.08
N VAL A 140 5.53 -4.06 -8.61
CA VAL A 140 6.58 -3.49 -7.78
C VAL A 140 7.61 -2.83 -8.68
N LEU A 141 7.78 -1.51 -8.51
CA LEU A 141 8.76 -0.70 -9.25
C LEU A 141 10.06 -0.56 -8.48
N TYR A 142 9.97 -0.53 -7.14
CA TYR A 142 11.12 -0.48 -6.24
C TYR A 142 10.74 -1.13 -4.90
N ALA A 143 11.65 -1.89 -4.31
CA ALA A 143 11.46 -2.46 -2.97
C ALA A 143 12.78 -2.61 -2.22
N ALA A 144 12.86 -1.97 -1.06
CA ALA A 144 13.92 -2.13 -0.08
C ALA A 144 13.32 -2.01 1.33
N ASP A 145 14.06 -2.38 2.37
CA ASP A 145 13.61 -2.30 3.76
C ASP A 145 13.08 -0.92 4.16
N GLN A 146 13.56 0.16 3.53
CA GLN A 146 13.16 1.53 3.85
C GLN A 146 11.95 2.02 3.04
N ALA A 147 11.70 1.46 1.85
CA ALA A 147 10.68 1.96 0.97
C ALA A 147 10.18 0.92 -0.04
N ILE A 148 8.90 1.00 -0.35
CA ILE A 148 8.24 0.23 -1.41
C ILE A 148 7.55 1.23 -2.33
N VAL A 149 7.80 1.10 -3.63
CA VAL A 149 7.09 1.83 -4.69
C VAL A 149 6.43 0.80 -5.59
N CYS A 150 5.13 0.93 -5.79
CA CYS A 150 4.37 0.06 -6.67
C CYS A 150 3.34 0.85 -7.47
N THR A 151 2.81 0.21 -8.51
CA THR A 151 1.69 0.72 -9.30
C THR A 151 0.54 -0.29 -9.30
N THR A 152 -0.68 0.24 -9.35
CA THR A 152 -1.91 -0.55 -9.53
C THR A 152 -2.14 -0.96 -10.99
N SER A 153 -1.41 -0.39 -11.95
CA SER A 153 -1.53 -0.68 -13.38
C SER A 153 -0.65 -1.87 -13.78
N ILE A 154 -1.25 -3.06 -13.86
CA ILE A 154 -0.56 -4.34 -14.12
C ILE A 154 -0.66 -4.83 -15.57
N ASP A 155 -1.61 -4.31 -16.35
CA ASP A 155 -1.96 -4.83 -17.69
C ASP A 155 -1.25 -4.10 -18.84
N ASP A 156 -0.31 -3.21 -18.51
CA ASP A 156 0.42 -2.43 -19.50
C ASP A 156 1.62 -3.22 -20.02
N ASP A 157 1.68 -3.41 -21.34
CA ASP A 157 2.56 -4.32 -22.12
C ASP A 157 4.07 -3.91 -22.10
N GLY A 158 4.60 -3.57 -20.92
CA GLY A 158 6.01 -3.30 -20.65
C GLY A 158 6.51 -1.90 -21.04
N ALA A 159 5.71 -1.07 -21.71
CA ALA A 159 6.16 0.21 -22.26
C ALA A 159 5.57 1.47 -21.60
N VAL A 160 4.73 1.32 -20.57
CA VAL A 160 4.06 2.48 -19.96
C VAL A 160 4.93 3.11 -18.88
N ASP A 161 5.34 4.35 -19.14
CA ASP A 161 5.97 5.20 -18.16
C ASP A 161 4.91 5.81 -17.22
N TYR A 162 4.62 5.11 -16.13
CA TYR A 162 3.63 5.54 -15.12
C TYR A 162 3.96 6.89 -14.47
N PHE A 163 5.17 7.43 -14.64
CA PHE A 163 5.50 8.75 -14.13
C PHE A 163 5.00 9.88 -15.05
N GLU A 164 4.75 9.57 -16.32
CA GLU A 164 4.32 10.54 -17.34
C GLU A 164 2.91 10.24 -17.90
N SER A 165 2.60 8.96 -18.17
CA SER A 165 1.41 8.54 -18.91
C SER A 165 0.10 8.85 -18.19
N ASP A 166 0.03 8.56 -16.89
CA ASP A 166 -1.10 8.85 -16.02
C ASP A 166 -0.76 9.92 -14.97
N ASN A 167 0.38 10.61 -15.15
CA ASN A 167 0.90 11.61 -14.22
C ASN A 167 1.05 11.06 -12.79
N GLY A 168 1.41 9.78 -12.69
CA GLY A 168 1.58 9.05 -11.44
C GLY A 168 0.28 8.57 -10.80
N ALA A 169 -0.90 8.71 -11.42
CA ALA A 169 -2.18 8.42 -10.78
C ALA A 169 -2.30 7.00 -10.18
N SER A 170 -1.64 6.01 -10.79
CA SER A 170 -1.63 4.60 -10.34
C SER A 170 -0.57 4.27 -9.29
N LEU A 171 0.35 5.19 -9.01
CA LEU A 171 1.50 4.94 -8.15
C LEU A 171 1.12 4.99 -6.65
N LEU A 172 1.78 4.15 -5.87
CA LEU A 172 1.70 4.09 -4.40
C LEU A 172 3.12 4.05 -3.84
N VAL A 173 3.38 4.87 -2.82
CA VAL A 173 4.70 4.99 -2.18
C VAL A 173 4.56 4.79 -0.68
N PHE A 174 5.33 3.84 -0.16
CA PHE A 174 5.35 3.46 1.24
C PHE A 174 6.77 3.62 1.79
N PHE A 175 6.91 4.25 2.96
CA PHE A 175 8.17 4.33 3.70
C PHE A 175 8.08 3.55 5.01
N ARG A 176 9.19 2.94 5.43
CA ARG A 176 9.25 2.12 6.64
C ARG A 176 8.80 2.94 7.84
N GLU A 177 7.83 2.41 8.57
CA GLU A 177 7.42 2.90 9.88
C GLU A 177 8.03 1.99 10.95
N LYS A 178 8.74 2.56 11.92
CA LYS A 178 9.39 1.78 13.00
C LYS A 178 8.53 1.70 14.25
N ASP A 179 7.62 2.65 14.43
CA ASP A 179 6.74 2.75 15.60
C ASP A 179 5.28 2.90 15.15
N LEU A 180 4.74 1.82 14.58
CA LEU A 180 3.35 1.80 14.10
C LEU A 180 2.37 2.06 15.25
N ASP A 181 2.61 1.44 16.41
CA ASP A 181 1.74 1.58 17.58
C ASP A 181 1.72 3.04 18.07
N GLY A 182 2.90 3.69 18.17
CA GLY A 182 2.99 5.11 18.51
C GLY A 182 2.28 6.03 17.52
N GLU A 183 2.38 5.76 16.21
CA GLU A 183 1.63 6.51 15.18
C GLU A 183 0.11 6.31 15.31
N LEU A 184 -0.35 5.07 15.53
CA LEU A 184 -1.78 4.77 15.71
C LEU A 184 -2.34 5.41 16.99
N ASP A 185 -1.58 5.40 18.08
CA ASP A 185 -1.91 6.07 19.34
C ASP A 185 -1.99 7.60 19.16
N ALA A 186 -1.03 8.19 18.45
CA ALA A 186 -1.01 9.62 18.15
C ALA A 186 -2.23 10.04 17.31
N LEU A 187 -2.70 9.15 16.43
CA LEU A 187 -3.92 9.33 15.65
C LEU A 187 -5.21 9.17 16.48
N ARG A 188 -5.13 8.81 17.76
CA ARG A 188 -6.31 8.62 18.65
C ARG A 188 -7.33 7.68 18.03
N VAL A 189 -6.82 6.58 17.49
CA VAL A 189 -7.64 5.49 16.97
C VAL A 189 -8.33 4.78 18.14
N LEU A 190 -9.63 4.49 17.99
CA LEU A 190 -10.32 3.51 18.84
C LEU A 190 -10.32 2.12 18.20
#